data_AF-A0A0P6RUL4-F1
#
_entry.id   AF-A0A0P6RUL4-F1
#
_cell.length_a   1.000
_cell.length_b   1.000
_cell.length_c   1.000
_cell.angle_alpha   90.00
_cell.angle_beta   90.00
_cell.angle_gamma   90.00
#
_symmetry.space_group_name_H-M   'P 1'
#
loop_
_entity.id
_entity.type
_entity.pdbx_description
1 polymer ?
#
loop_
_entity_poly.entity_id
_entity_poly.type
_entity_poly.pdbx_seq_one_letter_code
_entity_poly.pdbx_strand_id
1 'polypeptide(L)'
;MSDLTVTKIRFRNGTWEGVIQNAKDNGLPPEIKVLYQDQPLGEISITEGNAANEWNLHITIPTEAICDGVQTFVITEGSSAGQKLESFSLIAGEAAVDDMRAEIELLRAELDMLKRAFRRHCLETS
;
A
#
# COMPACT_ATOMS: atom_id res chain seq x y z
N MET A 1 -18.14 9.27 4.42
CA MET A 1 -16.75 8.79 4.41
C MET A 1 -16.65 7.80 5.54
N SER A 2 -16.21 6.57 5.26
CA SER A 2 -15.91 5.61 6.31
C SER A 2 -14.55 5.96 6.89
N ASP A 3 -14.43 6.02 8.21
CA ASP A 3 -13.14 6.13 8.91
C ASP A 3 -12.42 4.79 8.99
N LEU A 4 -12.64 3.91 8.00
CA LEU A 4 -12.09 2.56 8.00
C LEU A 4 -10.57 2.68 7.90
N THR A 5 -9.86 1.96 8.77
CA THR A 5 -8.39 1.95 8.77
C THR A 5 -7.91 0.51 8.67
N VAL A 6 -6.81 0.32 7.94
CA VAL A 6 -6.15 -0.98 7.79
C VAL A 6 -4.75 -0.86 8.36
N THR A 7 -4.41 -1.68 9.34
CA THR A 7 -3.10 -1.70 9.99
C THR A 7 -2.42 -3.04 9.76
N LYS A 8 -1.19 -3.02 9.22
CA LYS A 8 -0.40 -4.23 9.03
C LYS A 8 -0.02 -4.87 10.38
N ILE A 9 -0.21 -6.18 10.50
CA ILE A 9 0.34 -6.99 11.61
C ILE A 9 1.67 -7.61 11.19
N ARG A 10 1.67 -8.39 10.10
CA ARG A 10 2.85 -9.12 9.62
C ARG A 10 2.70 -9.57 8.17
N PHE A 11 3.77 -10.10 7.61
CA PHE A 11 3.76 -10.76 6.31
C PHE A 11 4.63 -12.02 6.41
N ARG A 12 4.04 -13.21 6.25
CA ARG A 12 4.74 -14.49 6.40
C ARG A 12 4.08 -15.58 5.56
N ASN A 13 4.85 -16.55 5.08
CA ASN A 13 4.35 -17.72 4.33
C ASN A 13 3.49 -17.35 3.11
N GLY A 14 3.79 -16.22 2.45
CA GLY A 14 2.99 -15.74 1.32
C GLY A 14 1.65 -15.11 1.72
N THR A 15 1.39 -14.89 3.00
CA THR A 15 0.15 -14.25 3.49
C THR A 15 0.46 -12.95 4.21
N TRP A 16 -0.03 -11.85 3.66
CA TRP A 16 -0.04 -10.56 4.34
C TRP A 16 -1.21 -10.52 5.31
N GLU A 17 -0.95 -10.10 6.55
CA GLU A 17 -1.91 -10.06 7.64
C GLU A 17 -2.05 -8.63 8.18
N GLY A 18 -3.28 -8.18 8.34
CA GLY A 18 -3.61 -6.88 8.91
C GLY A 18 -4.93 -6.90 9.67
N VAL A 19 -5.20 -5.80 10.35
CA VAL A 19 -6.43 -5.55 11.08
C VAL A 19 -7.16 -4.39 10.43
N ILE A 20 -8.46 -4.57 10.21
CA ILE A 20 -9.40 -3.53 9.80
C ILE A 20 -10.10 -3.02 11.06
N GLN A 21 -10.05 -1.71 11.29
CA GLN A 21 -10.69 -1.06 12.43
C GLN A 21 -11.74 -0.05 11.94
N ASN A 22 -12.58 0.40 12.88
CA ASN A 22 -13.69 1.33 12.62
C ASN A 22 -14.72 0.79 11.62
N ALA A 23 -14.87 -0.54 11.54
CA ALA A 23 -15.96 -1.14 10.79
C ALA A 23 -17.30 -0.75 11.42
N LYS A 24 -18.36 -0.73 10.60
CA LYS A 24 -19.72 -0.47 11.09
C LYS A 24 -20.12 -1.59 12.06
N ASP A 25 -20.78 -1.22 13.16
CA ASP A 25 -21.32 -2.16 14.14
C ASP A 25 -22.62 -2.79 13.64
N ASN A 26 -22.50 -3.61 12.58
CA ASN A 26 -23.61 -4.33 11.96
C ASN A 26 -23.35 -5.85 11.92
N GLY A 27 -22.26 -6.32 12.52
CA GLY A 27 -21.85 -7.72 12.53
C GLY A 27 -21.48 -8.29 11.15
N LEU A 28 -21.34 -7.45 10.12
CA LEU A 28 -20.95 -7.87 8.78
C LEU A 28 -19.52 -7.42 8.47
N PRO A 29 -18.74 -8.25 7.75
CA PRO A 29 -17.39 -7.87 7.36
C PRO A 29 -17.44 -6.61 6.48
N PRO A 30 -16.50 -5.67 6.65
CA PRO A 30 -16.38 -4.53 5.77
C PRO A 30 -16.05 -5.00 4.35
N GLU A 31 -16.63 -4.34 3.35
CA GLU A 31 -16.32 -4.62 1.95
C GLU A 31 -14.93 -4.05 1.63
N ILE A 32 -13.97 -4.94 1.38
CA ILE A 32 -12.58 -4.61 1.02
C ILE A 32 -12.27 -5.18 -0.35
N LYS A 33 -11.52 -4.41 -1.14
CA LYS A 33 -10.91 -4.87 -2.39
C LYS A 33 -9.40 -4.71 -2.26
N VAL A 34 -8.67 -5.68 -2.80
CA VAL A 34 -7.22 -5.58 -2.95
C VAL A 34 -6.94 -5.59 -4.44
N LEU A 35 -6.13 -4.64 -4.91
CA LEU A 35 -5.75 -4.50 -6.31
C LEU A 35 -4.28 -4.87 -6.48
N TYR A 36 -4.00 -5.69 -7.49
CA TYR A 36 -2.65 -5.97 -7.99
C TYR A 36 -2.63 -5.65 -9.48
N GLN A 37 -1.74 -4.73 -9.91
CA GLN A 37 -1.70 -4.22 -11.28
C GLN A 37 -3.08 -3.72 -11.79
N ASP A 38 -3.78 -2.96 -10.95
CA ASP A 38 -5.14 -2.46 -11.18
C ASP A 38 -6.21 -3.54 -11.39
N GLN A 39 -5.89 -4.81 -11.14
CA GLN A 39 -6.83 -5.92 -11.19
C GLN A 39 -7.23 -6.38 -9.77
N PRO A 40 -8.52 -6.64 -9.51
CA PRO A 40 -8.96 -7.21 -8.24
C PRO A 40 -8.29 -8.55 -7.96
N LEU A 41 -7.67 -8.65 -6.80
CA LEU A 41 -7.15 -9.89 -6.26
C LEU A 41 -8.31 -10.73 -5.73
N GLY A 42 -8.40 -11.99 -6.17
CA GLY A 42 -9.51 -12.87 -5.80
C GLY A 42 -9.42 -13.49 -4.41
N GLU A 43 -8.22 -13.77 -3.91
CA GLU A 43 -8.02 -14.49 -2.65
C GLU A 43 -7.77 -13.55 -1.47
N ILE A 44 -8.87 -13.04 -0.91
CA ILE A 44 -8.86 -12.24 0.33
C ILE A 44 -9.77 -12.95 1.35
N SER A 45 -9.29 -13.09 2.58
CA SER A 45 -10.06 -13.62 3.70
C SER A 45 -10.23 -12.57 4.78
N ILE A 46 -11.48 -12.36 5.20
CA ILE A 46 -11.85 -11.43 6.28
C ILE A 46 -12.57 -12.23 7.35
N THR A 47 -12.05 -12.22 8.57
CA THR A 47 -12.64 -12.92 9.71
C THR A 47 -12.80 -11.97 10.90
N GLU A 48 -13.65 -12.32 11.86
CA GLU A 48 -13.81 -11.51 13.08
C GLU A 48 -12.46 -11.35 13.81
N GLY A 49 -12.24 -10.14 14.33
CA GLY A 49 -11.09 -9.78 15.15
C GLY A 49 -11.28 -10.13 16.62
N ASN A 50 -10.35 -9.67 17.47
CA ASN A 50 -10.43 -9.92 18.91
C ASN A 50 -11.32 -8.90 19.65
N ALA A 51 -11.62 -7.77 19.02
CA ALA A 51 -12.40 -6.67 19.58
C ALA A 51 -13.66 -6.39 18.75
N ALA A 52 -14.63 -5.71 19.37
CA ALA A 52 -15.78 -5.19 18.65
C ALA A 52 -15.33 -4.20 17.56
N ASN A 53 -15.94 -4.28 16.37
CA ASN A 53 -15.59 -3.47 15.18
C ASN A 53 -14.18 -3.72 14.61
N GLU A 54 -13.57 -4.84 14.97
CA GLU A 54 -12.26 -5.28 14.47
C GLU A 54 -12.41 -6.49 13.56
N TRP A 55 -11.71 -6.49 12.42
CA TRP A 55 -11.69 -7.62 11.49
C TRP A 55 -10.26 -7.97 11.10
N ASN A 56 -9.94 -9.25 11.08
CA ASN A 56 -8.67 -9.75 10.58
C ASN A 56 -8.72 -9.87 9.06
N LEU A 57 -7.76 -9.25 8.37
CA LEU A 57 -7.59 -9.27 6.93
C LEU A 57 -6.37 -10.12 6.56
N HIS A 58 -6.61 -11.17 5.78
CA HIS A 58 -5.57 -12.04 5.24
C HIS A 58 -5.58 -11.93 3.71
N ILE A 59 -4.42 -11.65 3.14
CA ILE A 59 -4.22 -11.51 1.70
C ILE A 59 -3.17 -12.53 1.29
N THR A 60 -3.58 -13.58 0.57
CA THR A 60 -2.65 -14.55 0.00
C THR A 60 -2.05 -13.96 -1.26
N ILE A 61 -0.72 -13.88 -1.30
CA ILE A 61 -0.01 -13.36 -2.46
C ILE A 61 -0.08 -14.41 -3.56
N PRO A 62 -0.62 -14.05 -4.74
CA PRO A 62 -0.73 -14.98 -5.84
C PRO A 62 0.66 -15.27 -6.40
N THR A 63 0.88 -16.51 -6.85
CA THR A 63 2.21 -16.95 -7.30
C THR A 63 2.76 -16.15 -8.47
N GLU A 64 1.88 -15.66 -9.34
CA GLU A 64 2.18 -14.79 -10.48
C GLU A 64 2.68 -13.39 -10.06
N ALA A 65 2.46 -12.98 -8.82
CA ALA A 65 3.03 -11.74 -8.27
C ALA A 65 4.40 -11.95 -7.63
N ILE A 66 4.91 -13.18 -7.58
CA ILE A 66 6.25 -13.49 -7.07
C ILE A 66 7.23 -13.45 -8.24
N CYS A 67 7.69 -12.25 -8.59
CA CYS A 67 8.63 -12.03 -9.68
C CYS A 67 9.63 -10.91 -9.34
N ASP A 68 10.68 -10.81 -10.16
CA ASP A 68 11.71 -9.77 -9.98
C ASP A 68 11.11 -8.35 -10.06
N GLY A 69 11.65 -7.45 -9.25
CA GLY A 69 11.24 -6.05 -9.18
C GLY A 69 10.35 -5.75 -7.97
N VAL A 70 9.51 -4.72 -8.12
CA VAL A 70 8.61 -4.21 -7.07
C VAL A 70 7.17 -4.43 -7.50
N GLN A 71 6.46 -5.28 -6.76
CA GLN A 71 5.05 -5.54 -6.96
C GLN A 71 4.24 -4.81 -5.88
N THR A 72 3.29 -3.97 -6.28
CA THR A 72 2.50 -3.15 -5.35
C THR A 72 1.06 -3.64 -5.28
N PHE A 73 0.56 -3.76 -4.05
CA PHE A 73 -0.80 -4.12 -3.72
C PHE A 73 -1.48 -2.95 -3.04
N VAL A 74 -2.69 -2.62 -3.47
CA VAL A 74 -3.47 -1.51 -2.92
C VAL A 74 -4.74 -2.05 -2.29
N ILE A 75 -4.94 -1.75 -1.01
CA ILE A 75 -6.12 -2.12 -0.25
C ILE A 75 -7.08 -0.93 -0.31
N THR A 76 -8.29 -1.15 -0.82
CA THR A 76 -9.32 -0.12 -0.95
C THR A 76 -10.61 -0.57 -0.32
N GLU A 77 -11.47 0.40 -0.01
CA GLU A 77 -12.87 0.10 0.25
C GLU A 77 -13.55 -0.51 -0.98
N GLY A 78 -14.56 -1.36 -0.73
CA GLY A 78 -15.38 -1.96 -1.78
C GLY A 78 -16.39 -1.00 -2.41
N SER A 79 -16.67 0.14 -1.76
CA SER A 79 -17.61 1.16 -2.24
C SER A 79 -17.20 1.74 -3.60
N SER A 80 -18.16 2.23 -4.38
CA SER A 80 -17.94 2.75 -5.74
C SER A 80 -16.94 3.92 -5.82
N ALA A 81 -16.62 4.56 -4.68
CA ALA A 81 -15.65 5.64 -4.57
C ALA A 81 -14.21 5.13 -4.36
N GLY A 82 -14.01 3.85 -4.00
CA GLY A 82 -12.71 3.17 -4.01
C GLY A 82 -11.62 3.85 -3.18
N GLN A 83 -11.96 4.35 -1.98
CA GLN A 83 -10.98 5.03 -1.14
C GLN A 83 -9.83 4.07 -0.77
N LYS A 84 -8.60 4.50 -1.02
CA LYS A 84 -7.39 3.78 -0.59
C LYS A 84 -7.29 3.80 0.94
N LEU A 85 -7.14 2.61 1.51
CA LEU A 85 -6.98 2.38 2.94
C LEU A 85 -5.51 2.19 3.30
N GLU A 86 -4.82 1.35 2.54
CA GLU A 86 -3.41 1.01 2.76
C GLU A 86 -2.78 0.48 1.46
N SER A 87 -1.46 0.38 1.41
CA SER A 87 -0.75 -0.33 0.35
C SER A 87 0.51 -1.01 0.88
N PHE A 88 0.91 -2.11 0.24
CA PHE A 88 2.17 -2.77 0.55
C PHE A 88 2.88 -3.22 -0.73
N SER A 89 4.18 -3.46 -0.62
CA SER A 89 5.00 -3.93 -1.74
C SER A 89 5.67 -5.27 -1.42
N LEU A 90 5.74 -6.13 -2.43
CA LEU A 90 6.61 -7.31 -2.48
C LEU A 90 7.80 -6.95 -3.38
N ILE A 91 9.02 -7.08 -2.84
CA ILE A 91 10.25 -6.78 -3.55
C ILE A 91 11.05 -8.07 -3.64
N ALA A 92 11.41 -8.49 -4.85
CA ALA A 92 12.20 -9.70 -5.10
C ALA A 92 13.22 -9.47 -6.23
N GLY A 93 14.24 -10.32 -6.29
CA GLY A 93 15.34 -10.23 -7.26
C GLY A 93 16.52 -9.37 -6.81
N GLU A 94 17.69 -9.57 -7.45
CA GLU A 94 18.94 -8.87 -7.12
C GLU A 94 18.93 -7.39 -7.53
N ALA A 95 18.26 -7.04 -8.63
CA ALA A 95 18.27 -5.68 -9.19
C ALA A 95 17.30 -4.72 -8.50
N ALA A 96 16.30 -5.21 -7.75
CA ALA A 96 15.21 -4.37 -7.27
C ALA A 96 15.68 -3.32 -6.24
N VAL A 97 16.64 -3.65 -5.38
CA VAL A 97 17.12 -2.73 -4.33
C VAL A 97 18.12 -1.70 -4.89
N ASP A 98 18.99 -2.12 -5.80
CA ASP A 98 20.01 -1.25 -6.37
C ASP A 98 19.43 -0.31 -7.44
N ASP A 99 18.50 -0.76 -8.29
CA ASP A 99 17.78 0.14 -9.21
C ASP A 99 16.91 1.14 -8.45
N MET A 100 16.21 0.72 -7.39
CA MET A 100 15.45 1.67 -6.55
C MET A 100 16.35 2.71 -5.89
N ARG A 101 17.56 2.33 -5.45
CA ARG A 101 18.52 3.30 -4.91
C ARG A 101 19.01 4.27 -5.98
N ALA A 102 19.31 3.78 -7.18
CA ALA A 102 19.73 4.62 -8.30
C ALA A 102 18.65 5.64 -8.69
N GLU A 103 17.38 5.21 -8.80
CA GLU A 103 16.26 6.10 -9.10
C GLU A 103 16.01 7.14 -7.99
N ILE A 104 16.14 6.74 -6.71
CA ILE A 104 16.05 7.67 -5.57
C ILE A 104 17.18 8.71 -5.58
N GLU A 105 18.40 8.31 -5.94
CA GLU A 105 19.53 9.22 -6.07
C GLU A 105 19.31 10.23 -7.20
N LEU A 106 18.74 9.79 -8.31
CA LEU A 106 18.45 10.65 -9.46
C LEU A 106 17.36 11.69 -9.12
N LEU A 107 16.27 11.28 -8.46
CA LEU A 107 15.23 12.19 -7.98
C LEU A 107 15.75 13.22 -6.97
N ARG A 108 16.69 12.83 -6.09
CA ARG A 108 17.35 13.76 -5.16
C ARG A 108 18.22 14.77 -5.89
N ALA A 109 18.94 14.35 -6.92
CA ALA A 109 19.77 15.24 -7.73
C ALA A 109 18.91 16.28 -8.46
N GLU A 110 17.78 15.88 -9.04
CA GLU A 110 16.82 16.79 -9.67
C GLU A 110 16.23 17.78 -8.66
N LEU A 111 15.81 17.32 -7.48
CA LEU A 111 15.30 18.18 -6.41
C LEU A 111 16.33 19.20 -5.92
N ASP A 112 17.60 18.81 -5.81
CA ASP A 112 18.66 19.73 -5.41
C ASP A 112 18.97 20.78 -6.47
N MET A 113 18.88 20.41 -7.74
CA MET A 113 18.96 21.37 -8.85
C MET A 113 17.81 22.39 -8.78
N LEU A 114 16.59 21.91 -8.52
CA LEU A 114 15.40 22.75 -8.32
C LEU A 114 15.55 23.69 -7.12
N LYS A 115 16.02 23.18 -5.97
CA LYS A 115 16.28 24.00 -4.77
C LYS A 115 17.32 25.08 -5.05
N ARG A 116 18.38 24.78 -5.80
CA ARG A 116 19.42 25.76 -6.16
C ARG A 116 18.86 26.86 -7.05
N ALA A 117 18.08 26.51 -8.06
CA ALA A 117 17.42 27.47 -8.94
C ALA A 117 16.45 28.36 -8.15
N PHE A 118 15.64 27.76 -7.28
CA PHE A 118 14.70 28.48 -6.44
C PHE A 118 15.39 29.44 -5.45
N ARG A 119 16.44 28.99 -4.75
CA ARG A 119 17.24 29.86 -3.86
C ARG A 119 17.83 31.05 -4.60
N ARG A 120 18.33 30.83 -5.82
CA ARG A 120 18.87 31.91 -6.66
C ARG A 120 17.78 32.90 -7.02
N HIS A 121 16.61 32.42 -7.46
CA HIS A 121 15.48 33.28 -7.80
C HIS A 121 14.98 34.13 -6.62
N CYS A 122 14.90 33.55 -5.41
CA CYS A 122 14.55 34.30 -4.20
C CYS A 122 15.56 35.41 -3.85
N LEU A 123 16.85 35.18 -4.11
CA LEU A 123 17.91 36.18 -3.90
C LEU A 123 17.93 37.27 -4.97
N GLU A 124 17.57 36.93 -6.21
CA GLU A 124 17.48 37.89 -7.32
C GLU A 124 16.22 38.77 -7.26
N THR A 125 15.19 38.35 -6.52
CA THR A 125 13.89 39.05 -6.42
C THR A 125 13.69 39.75 -5.06
N SER A 126 14.73 39.83 -4.21
CA SER A 126 14.73 40.61 -2.95
C SER A 126 15.54 41.89 -3.12
#